data_AF-A0A969Z6L0-F1
#
_entry.id   AF-A0A969Z6L0-F1
#
_cell.length_a   1.000
_cell.length_b   1.000
_cell.length_c   1.000
_cell.angle_alpha   90.00
_cell.angle_beta   90.00
_cell.angle_gamma   90.00
#
_symmetry.space_group_name_H-M   'P 1'
#
loop_
_entity.id
_entity.type
_entity.pdbx_description
1 polymer ?
#
loop_
_entity_poly.entity_id
_entity_poly.type
_entity_poly.pdbx_seq_one_letter_code
_entity_poly.pdbx_strand_id
1 'polypeptide(L)'
;MKRNKKNLNYDGLKSLSDIGLNIDIEEDQDTFYGNAFKKAVEIYKLTNEEVISDNSGLCIDLFNGWPGVYTHRFLGENKTEKEREYWSNKVMTQLIEKGIDLKKDKIIFLAGKNYRENLIKYINNYVIPLEGLSIGNQLKYLKSSLNIHYRIPKSKIKDYEFS
;
A
#
# COMPACT_ATOMS: atom_id res chain seq x y z
N MET A 1 -6.68 -12.17 2.08
CA MET A 1 -6.71 -11.01 1.17
C MET A 1 -7.95 -11.07 0.26
N LYS A 2 -9.02 -10.35 0.60
CA LYS A 2 -10.19 -10.15 -0.29
C LYS A 2 -10.37 -8.66 -0.54
N ARG A 3 -9.80 -8.13 -1.63
CA ARG A 3 -10.05 -6.75 -2.10
C ARG A 3 -10.69 -6.79 -3.48
N ASN A 4 -11.93 -6.28 -3.54
CA ASN A 4 -12.73 -5.84 -4.70
C ASN A 4 -12.52 -6.57 -6.05
N LYS A 5 -13.33 -7.62 -6.29
CA LYS A 5 -13.65 -8.18 -7.62
C LYS A 5 -14.56 -7.23 -8.43
N LYS A 6 -14.16 -5.97 -8.66
CA LYS A 6 -14.89 -5.09 -9.58
C LYS A 6 -13.96 -4.56 -10.66
N ASN A 7 -14.15 -5.13 -11.87
CA ASN A 7 -13.73 -4.64 -13.17
C ASN A 7 -12.28 -4.95 -13.62
N LEU A 8 -11.90 -6.22 -13.59
CA LEU A 8 -10.92 -6.76 -14.52
C LEU A 8 -11.60 -7.88 -15.31
N ASN A 9 -12.19 -7.54 -16.47
CA ASN A 9 -12.67 -8.52 -17.45
C ASN A 9 -11.45 -9.15 -18.13
N TYR A 10 -10.74 -10.02 -17.42
CA TYR A 10 -9.78 -10.93 -18.01
C TYR A 10 -10.27 -12.34 -17.71
N ASP A 11 -10.74 -13.04 -18.74
CA ASP A 11 -10.97 -14.48 -18.66
C ASP A 11 -9.67 -15.14 -18.18
N GLY A 12 -9.76 -15.91 -17.09
CA GLY A 12 -8.63 -16.70 -16.57
C GLY A 12 -7.97 -16.19 -15.28
N LEU A 13 -8.27 -14.99 -14.77
CA LEU A 13 -7.70 -14.54 -13.48
C LEU A 13 -8.36 -15.28 -12.29
N LYS A 14 -7.54 -15.95 -11.49
CA LYS A 14 -7.94 -16.62 -10.25
C LYS A 14 -7.21 -16.00 -9.06
N SER A 15 -7.90 -15.85 -7.94
CA SER A 15 -7.25 -15.59 -6.64
C SER A 15 -6.73 -16.88 -6.02
N LEU A 16 -5.80 -16.79 -5.05
CA LEU A 16 -5.33 -17.95 -4.28
C LEU A 16 -6.49 -18.74 -3.65
N SER A 17 -7.54 -18.04 -3.19
CA SER A 17 -8.74 -18.69 -2.68
C SER A 17 -9.55 -19.43 -3.74
N ASP A 18 -9.55 -18.98 -5.00
CA ASP A 18 -10.29 -19.65 -6.08
C ASP A 18 -9.61 -20.99 -6.47
N ILE A 19 -8.31 -21.18 -6.15
CA ILE A 19 -7.56 -22.43 -6.36
C ILE A 19 -7.35 -23.25 -5.07
N GLY A 20 -7.97 -22.85 -3.96
CA GLY A 20 -7.87 -23.55 -2.68
C GLY A 20 -6.51 -23.44 -1.99
N LEU A 21 -5.65 -22.50 -2.41
CA LEU A 21 -4.34 -22.28 -1.81
C LEU A 21 -4.44 -21.25 -0.68
N ASN A 22 -4.08 -21.66 0.54
CA ASN A 22 -4.04 -20.79 1.71
C ASN A 22 -2.61 -20.76 2.26
N ILE A 23 -1.82 -19.78 1.81
CA ILE A 23 -0.44 -19.57 2.24
C ILE A 23 -0.28 -18.14 2.74
N ASP A 24 0.63 -17.97 3.69
CA ASP A 24 1.08 -16.67 4.17
C ASP A 24 2.58 -16.59 3.93
N ILE A 25 2.99 -15.66 3.06
CA ILE A 25 4.38 -15.50 2.64
C ILE A 25 5.01 -14.40 3.48
N GLU A 26 6.15 -14.71 4.10
CA GLU A 26 6.85 -13.77 4.96
C GLU A 26 7.37 -12.55 4.17
N GLU A 27 6.99 -11.36 4.63
CA GLU A 27 7.44 -10.07 4.08
C GLU A 27 8.69 -9.56 4.83
N ASP A 28 9.86 -10.06 4.44
CA ASP A 28 11.17 -9.78 5.03
C ASP A 28 12.05 -8.84 4.19
N GLN A 29 11.56 -8.37 3.03
CA GLN A 29 12.31 -7.48 2.15
C GLN A 29 12.13 -6.01 2.55
N ASP A 30 13.16 -5.21 2.31
CA ASP A 30 13.19 -3.78 2.68
C ASP A 30 12.38 -2.88 1.73
N THR A 31 11.85 -3.42 0.63
CA THR A 31 11.11 -2.64 -0.38
C THR A 31 9.77 -3.27 -0.75
N PHE A 32 8.80 -2.45 -1.13
CA PHE A 32 7.50 -2.95 -1.63
C PHE A 32 7.68 -3.86 -2.83
N TYR A 33 8.59 -3.49 -3.73
CA TYR A 33 8.94 -4.30 -4.89
C TYR A 33 9.51 -5.66 -4.48
N GLY A 34 10.47 -5.69 -3.56
CA GLY A 34 11.07 -6.93 -3.07
C GLY A 34 10.03 -7.88 -2.48
N ASN A 35 9.14 -7.38 -1.62
CA ASN A 35 8.07 -8.19 -1.03
C ASN A 35 7.05 -8.66 -2.08
N ALA A 36 6.66 -7.81 -3.03
CA ALA A 36 5.76 -8.21 -4.11
C ALA A 36 6.40 -9.28 -5.02
N PHE A 37 7.67 -9.12 -5.36
CA PHE A 37 8.44 -10.06 -6.17
C PHE A 37 8.59 -11.41 -5.46
N LYS A 38 9.02 -11.42 -4.19
CA LYS A 38 9.12 -12.63 -3.35
C LYS A 38 7.80 -13.39 -3.33
N LYS A 39 6.68 -12.68 -3.08
CA LYS A 39 5.34 -13.27 -3.10
C LYS A 39 5.00 -13.93 -4.43
N ALA A 40 5.23 -13.23 -5.54
CA ALA A 40 4.97 -13.78 -6.87
C ALA A 40 5.80 -15.03 -7.15
N VAL A 41 7.10 -15.02 -6.83
CA VAL A 41 8.02 -16.15 -7.06
C VAL A 41 7.65 -17.36 -6.21
N GLU A 42 7.32 -17.17 -4.93
CA GLU A 42 6.95 -18.28 -4.06
C GLU A 42 5.62 -18.93 -4.46
N ILE A 43 4.61 -18.12 -4.84
CA ILE A 43 3.35 -18.66 -5.38
C ILE A 43 3.61 -19.38 -6.71
N TYR A 44 4.45 -18.84 -7.59
CA TYR A 44 4.80 -19.47 -8.86
C TYR A 44 5.43 -20.86 -8.61
N LYS A 45 6.38 -20.97 -7.67
CA LYS A 45 7.02 -22.26 -7.32
C LYS A 45 6.03 -23.31 -6.83
N LEU A 46 4.94 -22.90 -6.19
CA LEU A 46 3.91 -23.80 -5.65
C LEU A 46 2.84 -24.19 -6.68
N THR A 47 2.53 -23.29 -7.61
CA THR A 47 1.40 -23.45 -8.55
C THR A 47 1.85 -23.78 -9.97
N ASN A 48 3.07 -23.41 -10.33
CA ASN A 48 3.59 -23.40 -11.69
C ASN A 48 2.71 -22.60 -12.67
N GLU A 49 2.00 -21.59 -12.17
CA GLU A 49 1.17 -20.66 -12.94
C GLU A 49 1.77 -19.24 -12.88
N GLU A 50 1.51 -18.42 -13.90
CA GLU A 50 1.92 -17.01 -13.89
C GLU A 50 1.25 -16.24 -12.74
N VAL A 51 2.04 -15.52 -11.93
CA VAL A 51 1.55 -14.83 -10.73
C VAL A 51 1.78 -13.33 -10.82
N ILE A 52 0.73 -12.57 -10.50
CA ILE A 52 0.83 -11.15 -10.19
C ILE A 52 0.62 -10.97 -8.68
N SER A 53 1.54 -10.26 -8.02
CA SER A 53 1.41 -9.89 -6.61
C SER A 53 1.68 -8.40 -6.43
N ASP A 54 1.04 -7.79 -5.44
CA ASP A 54 1.29 -6.43 -4.98
C ASP A 54 1.86 -6.40 -3.56
N ASN A 55 2.42 -5.26 -3.15
CA ASN A 55 2.65 -4.96 -1.74
C ASN A 55 2.38 -3.48 -1.46
N SER A 56 1.76 -3.17 -0.32
CA SER A 56 1.33 -1.80 0.02
C SER A 56 1.56 -1.46 1.48
N GLY A 57 1.73 -0.16 1.76
CA GLY A 57 1.94 0.35 3.11
C GLY A 57 1.76 1.87 3.17
N LEU A 58 1.86 2.44 4.37
CA LEU A 58 1.85 3.87 4.60
C LEU A 58 3.29 4.40 4.59
N CYS A 59 3.54 5.41 3.76
CA CYS A 59 4.77 6.18 3.78
C CYS A 59 4.51 7.57 4.35
N ILE A 60 5.37 8.02 5.27
CA ILE A 60 5.31 9.37 5.83
C ILE A 60 6.59 10.10 5.43
N ASP A 61 6.45 11.18 4.66
CA ASP A 61 7.58 11.91 4.08
C ASP A 61 8.53 12.46 5.15
N LEU A 62 7.99 12.99 6.25
CA LEU A 62 8.76 13.50 7.39
C LEU A 62 9.63 12.43 8.09
N PHE A 63 9.33 11.15 7.86
CA PHE A 63 10.06 10.01 8.40
C PHE A 63 10.77 9.21 7.30
N ASN A 64 11.13 9.86 6.19
CA ASN A 64 11.81 9.23 5.05
C ASN A 64 11.06 7.98 4.54
N GLY A 65 9.73 8.03 4.53
CA GLY A 65 8.87 6.95 4.04
C GLY A 65 8.55 5.87 5.07
N TRP A 66 9.04 5.95 6.32
CA TRP A 66 8.59 5.07 7.41
C TRP A 66 7.09 5.30 7.71
N PRO A 67 6.30 4.28 8.09
CA PRO A 67 6.67 2.87 8.32
C PRO A 67 6.91 2.01 7.07
N GLY A 68 6.46 2.44 5.89
CA GLY A 68 6.74 1.76 4.63
C GLY A 68 6.28 0.30 4.63
N VAL A 69 7.18 -0.62 4.27
CA VAL A 69 6.91 -2.07 4.24
C VAL A 69 6.49 -2.64 5.60
N TYR A 70 6.85 -2.00 6.71
CA TYR A 70 6.50 -2.46 8.06
C TYR A 70 5.07 -2.13 8.48
N THR A 71 4.30 -1.47 7.62
CA THR A 71 2.92 -1.05 7.94
C THR A 71 2.01 -2.22 8.31
N HIS A 72 2.15 -3.39 7.65
CA HIS A 72 1.30 -4.56 7.90
C HIS A 72 1.43 -5.07 9.35
N ARG A 73 2.59 -4.88 9.99
CA ARG A 73 2.87 -5.27 11.38
C ARG A 73 1.94 -4.57 12.38
N PHE A 74 1.33 -3.47 11.96
CA PHE A 74 0.48 -2.62 12.78
C PHE A 74 -0.97 -2.50 12.28
N LEU A 75 -1.19 -2.58 10.96
CA LEU A 75 -2.49 -2.28 10.33
C LEU A 75 -3.14 -3.44 9.54
N GLY A 76 -2.61 -4.66 9.63
CA GLY A 76 -3.18 -5.86 8.97
C GLY A 76 -4.63 -6.19 9.37
N GLU A 77 -5.31 -7.05 8.60
CA GLU A 77 -6.72 -7.45 8.84
C GLU A 77 -6.93 -8.07 10.23
N ASN A 78 -5.93 -8.80 10.74
CA ASN A 78 -5.98 -9.49 12.04
C ASN A 78 -5.63 -8.59 13.24
N LYS A 79 -5.47 -7.27 13.04
CA LYS A 79 -5.06 -6.34 14.10
C LYS A 79 -6.25 -5.81 14.89
N THR A 80 -6.12 -5.89 16.21
CA THR A 80 -7.08 -5.37 17.20
C THR A 80 -7.12 -3.85 17.19
N GLU A 81 -8.22 -3.26 17.68
CA GLU A 81 -8.31 -1.78 17.81
C GLU A 81 -7.18 -1.22 18.66
N LYS A 82 -6.81 -1.90 19.76
CA LYS A 82 -5.70 -1.50 20.63
C LYS A 82 -4.36 -1.44 19.89
N GLU A 83 -4.08 -2.40 19.01
CA GLU A 83 -2.86 -2.37 18.19
C GLU A 83 -2.85 -1.21 17.19
N ARG A 84 -4.02 -0.90 16.60
CA ARG A 84 -4.18 0.25 15.68
C ARG A 84 -4.03 1.59 16.41
N GLU A 85 -4.59 1.71 17.61
CA GLU A 85 -4.42 2.87 18.48
C GLU A 85 -2.96 3.05 18.89
N TYR A 86 -2.30 1.97 19.33
CA TYR A 86 -0.87 2.00 19.67
C TYR A 86 0.00 2.52 18.51
N TRP A 87 -0.26 2.03 17.30
CA TRP A 87 0.42 2.49 16.10
C TRP A 87 0.15 3.98 15.82
N SER A 88 -1.10 4.41 15.94
CA SER A 88 -1.48 5.79 15.70
C SER A 88 -0.77 6.72 16.67
N ASN A 89 -0.75 6.36 17.97
CA ASN A 89 -0.02 7.10 18.99
C ASN A 89 1.49 7.20 18.66
N LYS A 90 2.13 6.12 18.19
CA LYS A 90 3.53 6.19 17.74
C LYS A 90 3.75 7.19 16.62
N VAL A 91 2.87 7.20 15.62
CA VAL A 91 2.94 8.17 14.52
C VAL A 91 2.76 9.59 15.06
N MET A 92 1.76 9.82 15.91
CA MET A 92 1.50 11.15 16.50
C MET A 92 2.68 11.65 17.33
N THR A 93 3.26 10.80 18.18
CA THR A 93 4.44 11.15 18.97
C THR A 93 5.61 11.57 18.09
N GLN A 94 5.92 10.80 17.05
CA GLN A 94 7.01 11.14 16.12
C GLN A 94 6.73 12.45 15.37
N LEU A 95 5.48 12.73 15.01
CA LEU A 95 5.11 13.99 14.35
C LEU A 95 5.36 15.18 15.30
N ILE A 96 4.95 15.06 16.56
CA ILE A 96 5.18 16.08 17.59
C ILE A 96 6.68 16.27 17.84
N GLU A 97 7.46 15.18 17.90
CA GLU A 97 8.94 15.24 18.06
C GLU A 97 9.62 15.94 16.88
N LYS A 98 9.03 15.89 15.68
CA LYS A 98 9.48 16.67 14.51
C LYS A 98 8.99 18.12 14.52
N GLY A 99 8.28 18.54 15.57
CA GLY A 99 7.79 19.91 15.73
C GLY A 99 6.45 20.20 15.03
N ILE A 100 5.72 19.16 14.59
CA ILE A 100 4.42 19.33 13.96
C ILE A 100 3.34 19.60 15.02
N ASP A 101 2.62 20.72 14.86
CA ASP A 101 1.43 21.03 15.65
C ASP A 101 0.21 20.38 15.00
N LEU A 102 -0.23 19.24 15.55
CA LEU A 102 -1.35 18.45 15.03
C LEU A 102 -2.69 19.21 14.95
N LYS A 103 -2.81 20.33 15.65
CA LYS A 103 -4.02 21.17 15.64
C LYS A 103 -3.95 22.28 14.60
N LYS A 104 -2.76 22.78 14.29
CA LYS A 104 -2.57 23.94 13.41
C LYS A 104 -2.00 23.58 12.05
N ASP A 105 -1.00 22.71 12.02
CA ASP A 105 -0.30 22.36 10.79
C ASP A 105 -1.20 21.53 9.88
N LYS A 106 -1.12 21.83 8.59
CA LYS A 106 -1.91 21.15 7.57
C LYS A 106 -1.25 19.83 7.20
N ILE A 107 -1.93 18.72 7.48
CA ILE A 107 -1.49 17.37 7.12
C ILE A 107 -2.25 16.88 5.88
N ILE A 108 -1.54 16.36 4.89
CA ILE A 108 -2.16 15.86 3.65
C ILE A 108 -2.12 14.33 3.66
N PHE A 109 -3.29 13.69 3.55
CA PHE A 109 -3.41 12.24 3.45
C PHE A 109 -3.58 11.78 2.00
N LEU A 110 -2.55 11.16 1.46
CA LEU A 110 -2.56 10.44 0.18
C LEU A 110 -2.62 8.92 0.40
N ALA A 111 -3.49 8.48 1.31
CA ALA A 111 -3.60 7.07 1.71
C ALA A 111 -5.05 6.61 1.81
N GLY A 112 -5.26 5.31 1.63
CA GLY A 112 -6.57 4.67 1.78
C GLY A 112 -7.14 4.81 3.19
N LYS A 113 -8.46 4.73 3.33
CA LYS A 113 -9.19 4.95 4.59
C LYS A 113 -8.58 4.20 5.78
N ASN A 114 -8.29 2.90 5.62
CA ASN A 114 -7.77 2.04 6.68
C ASN A 114 -6.41 2.51 7.25
N TYR A 115 -5.63 3.29 6.49
CA TYR A 115 -4.35 3.82 6.97
C TYR A 115 -4.50 5.14 7.72
N ARG A 116 -5.58 5.91 7.47
CA ARG A 116 -5.75 7.26 8.03
C ARG A 116 -6.79 7.36 9.13
N GLU A 117 -7.76 6.44 9.19
CA GLU A 117 -8.94 6.57 10.06
C GLU A 117 -8.60 6.72 11.55
N ASN A 118 -7.51 6.08 12.01
CA ASN A 118 -7.06 6.23 13.39
C ASN A 118 -6.17 7.45 13.63
N LEU A 119 -5.52 7.99 12.59
CA LEU A 119 -4.70 9.19 12.68
C LEU A 119 -5.55 10.47 12.71
N ILE A 120 -6.59 10.54 11.89
CA ILE A 120 -7.46 11.73 11.78
C ILE A 120 -8.22 12.04 13.08
N LYS A 121 -8.31 11.08 14.02
CA LYS A 121 -8.87 11.30 15.37
C LYS A 121 -8.09 12.37 16.16
N TYR A 122 -6.81 12.58 15.83
CA TYR A 122 -5.88 13.45 16.55
C TYR A 122 -5.45 14.69 15.78
N ILE A 123 -5.86 14.81 14.51
CA ILE A 123 -5.41 15.86 13.60
C ILE A 123 -6.59 16.72 13.20
N ASN A 124 -6.52 18.02 13.50
CA ASN A 124 -7.65 18.92 13.24
C ASN A 124 -7.58 19.54 11.83
N ASN A 125 -6.39 19.81 11.33
CA ASN A 125 -6.18 20.45 10.05
C ASN A 125 -5.60 19.45 9.03
N TYR A 126 -6.47 18.73 8.33
CA TYR A 126 -6.04 17.80 7.29
C TYR A 126 -6.80 17.95 5.98
N VAL A 127 -6.22 17.43 4.91
CA VAL A 127 -6.85 17.32 3.59
C VAL A 127 -6.68 15.92 3.03
N ILE A 128 -7.72 15.41 2.39
CA ILE A 128 -7.69 14.16 1.62
C ILE A 128 -8.08 14.52 0.18
N PRO A 129 -7.12 14.91 -0.68
CA PRO A 129 -7.39 15.57 -1.95
C PRO A 129 -8.28 14.77 -2.92
N LEU A 130 -8.33 13.44 -2.76
CA LEU A 130 -9.02 12.51 -3.67
C LEU A 130 -10.08 11.66 -2.96
N GLU A 131 -10.62 12.14 -1.85
CA GLU A 131 -11.65 11.42 -1.11
C GLU A 131 -12.87 11.13 -1.98
N GLY A 132 -13.41 9.90 -1.86
CA GLY A 132 -14.57 9.46 -2.64
C GLY A 132 -14.28 9.02 -4.08
N LEU A 133 -13.09 9.29 -4.62
CA LEU A 133 -12.73 8.82 -5.96
C LEU A 133 -12.28 7.35 -5.95
N SER A 134 -12.69 6.59 -6.97
CA SER A 134 -12.15 5.25 -7.22
C SER A 134 -10.67 5.32 -7.61
N ILE A 135 -9.90 4.25 -7.37
CA ILE A 135 -8.46 4.22 -7.70
C ILE A 135 -8.18 4.59 -9.17
N GLY A 136 -9.05 4.16 -10.10
CA GLY A 136 -8.93 4.53 -11.51
C GLY A 136 -9.11 6.03 -11.76
N ASN A 137 -10.06 6.66 -11.08
CA ASN A 137 -10.28 8.11 -11.18
C ASN A 137 -9.18 8.91 -10.49
N GLN A 138 -8.66 8.41 -9.36
CA GLN A 138 -7.49 8.98 -8.69
C GLN A 138 -6.27 8.98 -9.62
N LEU A 139 -5.98 7.83 -10.25
CA LEU A 139 -4.89 7.71 -11.21
C LEU A 139 -5.08 8.63 -12.42
N LYS A 140 -6.30 8.75 -12.94
CA LYS A 140 -6.61 9.66 -14.05
C LYS A 140 -6.33 11.12 -13.67
N TYR A 141 -6.78 11.55 -12.49
CA TYR A 141 -6.53 12.89 -11.96
C TYR A 141 -5.03 13.16 -11.77
N LEU A 142 -4.31 12.24 -11.12
CA LEU A 142 -2.87 12.41 -10.90
C LEU A 142 -2.10 12.49 -12.21
N LYS A 143 -2.45 11.66 -13.21
CA LYS A 143 -1.84 11.70 -14.55
C LYS A 143 -2.09 13.04 -15.26
N SER A 144 -3.30 13.59 -15.18
CA SER A 144 -3.60 14.90 -15.77
C SER A 144 -2.90 16.05 -15.07
N SER A 145 -2.79 16.00 -13.74
CA SER A 145 -2.20 17.08 -12.94
C SER A 145 -0.67 17.12 -13.01
N LEU A 146 -0.03 16.00 -13.31
CA LEU A 146 1.43 15.90 -13.33
C LEU A 146 2.07 16.20 -14.71
N ASN A 147 1.29 16.39 -15.80
CA ASN A 147 1.83 16.45 -17.18
C ASN A 147 2.80 15.29 -17.51
N ILE A 148 2.65 14.15 -16.82
CA ILE A 148 3.59 13.04 -16.91
C ILE A 148 3.24 12.17 -18.12
N HIS A 149 4.01 12.32 -19.20
CA HIS A 149 4.16 11.30 -20.23
C HIS A 149 5.09 10.18 -19.73
N TYR A 150 4.66 9.38 -18.75
CA TYR A 150 5.45 8.21 -18.34
C TYR A 150 5.32 7.10 -19.38
N ARG A 151 6.29 6.99 -20.28
CA ARG A 151 6.63 5.72 -20.95
C ARG A 151 7.66 5.03 -20.09
N ILE A 152 7.35 3.84 -19.58
CA ILE A 152 8.36 2.97 -18.97
C ILE A 152 9.36 2.62 -20.09
N PRO A 153 10.66 2.96 -19.96
CA PRO A 153 11.64 2.57 -20.95
C PRO A 153 11.73 1.04 -20.98
N LYS A 154 11.58 0.43 -22.17
CA LYS A 154 11.72 -1.03 -22.37
C LYS A 154 13.05 -1.58 -21.82
N SER A 155 14.07 -0.75 -21.65
CA SER A 155 15.36 -1.13 -21.07
C SER A 155 15.31 -1.54 -19.59
N LYS A 156 14.27 -1.18 -18.82
CA LYS A 156 14.10 -1.62 -17.43
C LYS A 156 13.30 -2.91 -17.25
N ILE A 157 12.88 -3.56 -18.35
CA ILE A 157 12.12 -4.82 -18.34
C ILE A 157 13.06 -6.04 -18.57
N LYS A 158 14.35 -5.82 -18.84
CA LYS A 158 15.26 -6.86 -19.33
C LYS A 158 15.79 -7.88 -18.31
N ASP A 159 15.57 -7.70 -17.01
CA ASP A 159 16.26 -8.52 -15.99
C ASP A 159 15.39 -9.63 -15.37
N TYR A 160 14.25 -9.96 -15.98
CA TYR A 160 13.39 -11.07 -15.53
C TYR A 160 13.00 -11.97 -16.70
N GLU A 161 14.00 -12.64 -17.29
CA GLU A 161 13.75 -13.87 -18.03
C GLU A 161 13.57 -14.99 -16.99
N PHE A 162 12.35 -15.52 -16.88
CA PHE A 162 12.09 -16.75 -16.14
C PHE A 162 12.78 -17.90 -16.91
N SER A 163 13.84 -18.45 -16.33
CA SER A 163 14.47 -19.69 -16.77
C SER A 163 13.63 -20.91 -16.40
#